data_AF-A0A382PTL4-F1
#
_entry.id   AF-A0A382PTL4-F1
#
_cell.length_a   1.000
_cell.length_b   1.000
_cell.length_c   1.000
_cell.angle_alpha   90.00
_cell.angle_beta   90.00
_cell.angle_gamma   90.00
#
_symmetry.space_group_name_H-M   'P 1'
#
loop_
_entity.id
_entity.type
_entity.pdbx_description
1 polymer ?
#
loop_
_entity_poly.entity_id
_entity_poly.type
_entity_poly.pdbx_seq_one_letter_code
_entity_poly.pdbx_strand_id
1 'polypeptide(L)'
;MEIDFYSLLQDHMEMTLFMIIGIGYLLGKLGIGNVKIGSSIGVLFVALAFGHLGFTMSSIVGTIGFVFFIYSVGYQAGPHFFQAFKQDGVRYIQIGLIIAFAAFATTLL
;
A
#
# COMPACT_ATOMS: atom_id res chain seq x y z
N MET A 1 -11.40 -32.87 -22.50
CA MET A 1 -11.72 -32.02 -21.34
C MET A 1 -10.45 -31.24 -21.04
N GLU A 2 -10.23 -30.15 -21.78
CA GLU A 2 -9.16 -29.21 -21.43
C GLU A 2 -9.70 -28.37 -20.28
N ILE A 3 -9.09 -28.50 -19.11
CA ILE A 3 -9.40 -27.61 -18.00
C ILE A 3 -8.76 -26.28 -18.35
N ASP A 4 -9.57 -25.35 -18.86
CA ASP A 4 -9.13 -24.00 -19.15
C ASP A 4 -8.98 -23.27 -17.81
N PHE A 5 -7.75 -23.18 -17.32
CA PHE A 5 -7.44 -22.51 -16.05
C PHE A 5 -7.93 -21.06 -16.04
N TYR A 6 -8.01 -20.42 -17.21
CA TYR A 6 -8.48 -19.05 -17.33
C TYR A 6 -9.96 -18.90 -16.94
N SER A 7 -10.81 -19.83 -17.37
CA SER A 7 -12.25 -19.79 -17.04
C SER A 7 -12.50 -20.07 -15.56
N LEU A 8 -11.74 -20.98 -14.95
CA LEU A 8 -11.84 -21.25 -13.51
C LEU A 8 -11.45 -20.05 -12.64
N LEU A 9 -10.42 -19.28 -13.02
CA LEU A 9 -10.06 -18.05 -12.30
C LEU A 9 -11.10 -16.94 -12.50
N GLN A 10 -11.77 -16.92 -13.65
CA GLN A 10 -12.79 -15.91 -13.94
C GLN A 10 -14.11 -16.19 -13.20
N ASP A 11 -14.50 -17.45 -13.06
CA ASP A 11 -15.72 -17.84 -12.35
C ASP A 11 -15.59 -17.78 -10.82
N HIS A 12 -14.36 -17.97 -10.29
CA HIS A 12 -14.10 -18.01 -8.84
C HIS A 12 -13.16 -16.89 -8.39
N MET A 13 -13.74 -15.77 -7.96
CA MET A 13 -12.99 -14.59 -7.51
C MET A 13 -12.07 -14.87 -6.31
N GLU A 14 -12.47 -15.79 -5.43
CA GLU A 14 -11.69 -16.23 -4.27
C GLU A 14 -10.37 -16.89 -4.69
N MET A 15 -10.39 -17.73 -5.72
CA MET A 15 -9.19 -18.42 -6.23
C MET A 15 -8.20 -17.42 -6.82
N THR A 16 -8.71 -16.46 -7.60
CA THR A 16 -7.89 -15.41 -8.19
C THR A 16 -7.28 -14.51 -7.12
N LEU A 17 -8.00 -14.18 -6.05
CA LEU A 17 -7.45 -13.44 -4.91
C LEU A 17 -6.30 -14.21 -4.23
N PHE A 18 -6.48 -15.51 -3.97
CA PHE A 18 -5.41 -16.33 -3.40
C PHE A 18 -4.19 -16.44 -4.32
N MET A 19 -4.41 -16.52 -5.64
CA MET A 19 -3.34 -16.56 -6.63
C MET A 19 -2.54 -15.26 -6.65
N ILE A 20 -3.23 -14.11 -6.63
CA ILE A 20 -2.62 -12.79 -6.55
C ILE A 20 -1.75 -12.65 -5.29
N ILE A 21 -2.29 -13.04 -4.13
CA ILE A 21 -1.55 -12.98 -2.86
C ILE A 21 -0.37 -13.94 -2.86
N GLY A 22 -0.55 -15.18 -3.32
CA GLY A 22 0.49 -16.21 -3.35
C GLY A 22 1.65 -15.85 -4.27
N ILE A 23 1.37 -15.53 -5.54
CA ILE A 23 2.39 -15.11 -6.51
C ILE A 23 3.02 -13.79 -6.07
N GLY A 24 2.21 -12.85 -5.61
CA GLY A 24 2.67 -11.55 -5.13
C GLY A 24 3.61 -11.62 -3.94
N TYR A 25 3.33 -12.52 -2.99
CA TYR A 25 4.22 -12.77 -1.86
C TYR A 25 5.54 -13.41 -2.29
N LEU A 26 5.49 -14.38 -3.21
CA LEU A 26 6.69 -15.00 -3.77
C LEU A 26 7.55 -13.96 -4.51
N LEU A 27 6.95 -13.14 -5.38
CA LEU A 27 7.64 -12.05 -6.08
C LEU A 27 8.16 -10.97 -5.12
N GLY A 28 7.40 -10.61 -4.08
CA GLY A 28 7.86 -9.63 -3.10
C GLY A 28 9.02 -10.11 -2.24
N LYS A 29 9.20 -11.43 -2.13
CA LYS A 29 10.37 -12.07 -1.49
C LYS A 29 11.58 -12.16 -2.43
N LEU A 30 11.36 -12.17 -3.75
CA LEU A 30 12.41 -12.13 -4.76
C LEU A 30 13.03 -10.72 -4.77
N GLY A 31 14.11 -10.56 -4.01
CA GLY A 31 14.97 -9.38 -4.06
C GLY A 31 16.16 -9.62 -4.99
N ILE A 32 16.54 -8.61 -5.76
CA ILE A 32 17.77 -8.63 -6.55
C ILE A 32 18.87 -7.98 -5.69
N GLY A 33 19.85 -8.76 -5.25
CA GLY A 33 20.95 -8.29 -4.40
C GLY A 33 20.52 -7.98 -2.96
N ASN A 34 20.86 -6.79 -2.44
CA ASN A 34 20.54 -6.36 -1.07
C ASN A 34 19.17 -5.67 -0.92
N VAL A 35 18.44 -5.42 -2.02
CA VAL A 35 17.16 -4.70 -1.98
C VAL A 35 16.01 -5.70 -2.03
N LYS A 36 15.30 -5.83 -0.92
CA LYS A 36 14.04 -6.57 -0.86
C LYS A 36 12.92 -5.63 -1.33
N ILE A 37 12.19 -6.06 -2.36
CA ILE A 37 11.04 -5.32 -2.91
C ILE A 37 9.94 -5.18 -1.85
N GLY A 38 9.81 -6.19 -0.97
CA GLY A 38 8.82 -6.20 0.09
C GLY A 38 7.53 -6.89 -0.37
N SER A 39 6.99 -7.73 0.51
CA SER A 39 5.81 -8.56 0.21
C SER A 39 4.60 -7.74 -0.25
N SER A 40 4.36 -6.57 0.37
CA SER A 40 3.22 -5.72 0.01
C SER A 40 3.32 -5.14 -1.40
N ILE A 41 4.52 -4.74 -1.82
CA ILE A 41 4.76 -4.19 -3.17
C ILE A 41 4.62 -5.30 -4.21
N GLY A 42 5.14 -6.51 -3.92
CA GLY A 42 4.98 -7.67 -4.79
C GLY A 42 3.51 -8.04 -5.04
N VAL A 43 2.68 -8.07 -3.98
CA VAL A 43 1.24 -8.32 -4.10
C VAL A 43 0.52 -7.23 -4.89
N LEU A 44 0.89 -5.96 -4.70
CA LEU A 44 0.31 -4.84 -5.47
C LEU A 44 0.60 -4.97 -6.97
N PHE A 45 1.83 -5.28 -7.37
CA PHE A 45 2.20 -5.45 -8.78
C PHE A 45 1.45 -6.59 -9.44
N VAL A 46 1.32 -7.73 -8.77
CA VAL A 46 0.56 -8.87 -9.30
C VAL A 46 -0.92 -8.54 -9.41
N ALA A 47 -1.50 -7.87 -8.41
CA ALA A 47 -2.89 -7.43 -8.46
C ALA A 47 -3.14 -6.49 -9.65
N LEU A 48 -2.22 -5.55 -9.92
CA LEU A 48 -2.31 -4.65 -11.06
C LEU A 48 -2.21 -5.39 -12.39
N ALA A 49 -1.29 -6.36 -12.50
CA ALA A 49 -1.14 -7.19 -13.70
C ALA A 49 -2.41 -8.02 -13.98
N PHE A 50 -2.99 -8.66 -12.96
CA PHE A 50 -4.25 -9.39 -13.10
C PHE A 50 -5.42 -8.47 -13.42
N GLY A 51 -5.47 -7.26 -12.85
CA GLY A 51 -6.46 -6.25 -13.21
C GLY A 51 -6.35 -5.81 -14.68
N HIS A 52 -5.13 -5.65 -15.21
CA HIS A 52 -4.90 -5.35 -16.63
C HIS A 52 -5.36 -6.49 -17.56
N LEU A 53 -5.24 -7.74 -17.12
CA LEU A 53 -5.72 -8.93 -17.85
C LEU A 53 -7.25 -9.07 -17.88
N GLY A 54 -7.99 -8.20 -17.18
CA GLY A 54 -9.46 -8.19 -17.19
C GLY A 54 -10.10 -9.02 -16.09
N PHE A 55 -9.33 -9.52 -15.12
CA PHE A 55 -9.90 -10.15 -13.92
C PHE A 55 -10.56 -9.08 -13.05
N THR A 56 -11.88 -9.14 -12.94
CA THR A 56 -12.65 -8.21 -12.10
C THR A 56 -12.88 -8.81 -10.73
N MET A 57 -12.76 -7.97 -9.70
CA MET A 57 -13.03 -8.33 -8.32
C MET A 57 -14.22 -7.53 -7.81
N SER A 58 -14.98 -8.12 -6.88
CA SER A 58 -16.02 -7.39 -6.19
C SER A 58 -15.43 -6.22 -5.40
N SER A 59 -16.06 -5.04 -5.49
CA SER A 59 -15.61 -3.81 -4.83
C SER A 59 -15.45 -3.97 -3.30
N ILE A 60 -16.18 -4.92 -2.69
CA ILE A 60 -16.07 -5.21 -1.26
C ILE A 60 -14.68 -5.70 -0.85
N VAL A 61 -14.00 -6.48 -1.71
CA VAL A 61 -12.67 -7.03 -1.43
C VAL A 61 -11.65 -5.90 -1.34
N GLY A 62 -11.71 -4.95 -2.27
CA GLY A 62 -10.86 -3.76 -2.26
C GLY A 62 -11.09 -2.91 -1.01
N THR A 63 -12.35 -2.68 -0.63
CA THR A 63 -12.70 -1.92 0.59
C THR A 63 -12.16 -2.59 1.85
N ILE A 64 -12.37 -3.90 2.00
CA ILE A 64 -11.87 -4.66 3.17
C ILE A 64 -10.34 -4.60 3.23
N GLY A 65 -9.67 -4.83 2.09
CA GLY A 65 -8.20 -4.76 2.01
C GLY A 65 -7.67 -3.37 2.38
N PHE A 66 -8.31 -2.31 1.90
CA PHE A 66 -7.95 -0.93 2.21
C PHE A 66 -8.17 -0.57 3.68
N VAL A 67 -9.30 -1.02 4.27
CA VAL A 67 -9.58 -0.83 5.70
C VAL A 67 -8.53 -1.52 6.56
N PHE A 68 -8.17 -2.77 6.26
CA PHE A 68 -7.11 -3.47 6.98
C PHE A 68 -5.74 -2.83 6.79
N PHE A 69 -5.45 -2.31 5.60
CA PHE A 69 -4.22 -1.57 5.33
C PHE A 69 -4.13 -0.30 6.19
N ILE A 70 -5.13 0.58 6.16
CA ILE A 70 -5.16 1.80 6.98
C ILE A 70 -5.09 1.46 8.47
N TYR A 71 -5.82 0.44 8.92
CA TYR A 71 -5.77 0.01 10.31
C TYR A 71 -4.37 -0.42 10.73
N SER A 72 -3.71 -1.26 9.93
CA SER A 72 -2.37 -1.76 10.24
C SER A 72 -1.32 -0.64 10.23
N VAL A 73 -1.35 0.23 9.22
CA VAL A 73 -0.46 1.40 9.12
C VAL A 73 -0.71 2.35 10.28
N GLY A 74 -1.97 2.65 10.59
CA GLY A 74 -2.34 3.53 11.70
C GLY A 74 -1.93 2.96 13.07
N TYR A 75 -2.10 1.66 13.27
CA TYR A 75 -1.67 0.97 14.50
C TYR A 75 -0.15 1.01 14.68
N GLN A 76 0.61 0.75 13.61
CA GLN A 76 2.07 0.79 13.65
C GLN A 76 2.62 2.22 13.78
N ALA A 77 2.03 3.18 13.07
CA ALA A 77 2.45 4.58 13.08
C ALA A 77 2.03 5.32 14.35
N GLY A 78 0.94 4.90 15.02
CA GLY A 78 0.37 5.59 16.18
C GLY A 78 1.40 5.89 17.27
N PRO A 79 2.02 4.88 17.91
CA PRO A 79 3.01 5.10 18.96
C PRO A 79 4.21 5.95 18.51
N HIS A 80 4.73 5.71 17.30
CA HIS A 80 5.84 6.46 16.74
C HIS A 80 5.50 7.93 16.52
N PHE A 81 4.30 8.22 16.00
CA PHE A 81 3.80 9.57 15.82
C PHE A 81 3.65 10.29 17.16
N PHE A 82 3.01 9.67 18.15
CA PHE A 82 2.83 10.29 19.48
C PHE A 82 4.16 10.48 20.21
N GLN A 83 5.12 9.56 20.07
CA GLN A 83 6.46 9.68 20.64
C GLN A 83 7.23 10.84 20.00
N ALA A 84 7.26 10.91 18.66
CA ALA A 84 7.89 11.99 17.92
C ALA A 84 7.21 13.34 18.19
N PHE A 85 5.89 13.38 18.29
CA PHE A 85 5.14 14.60 18.62
C PHE A 85 5.42 15.06 20.05
N LYS A 86 5.54 14.15 21.02
CA LYS A 86 5.87 14.53 22.40
C LYS A 86 7.30 15.05 22.53
N GLN A 87 8.25 14.48 21.77
CA GLN A 87 9.66 14.85 21.85
C GLN A 87 9.99 16.09 21.03
N ASP A 88 9.51 16.16 19.78
CA ASP A 88 9.88 17.16 18.80
C ASP A 88 8.70 18.00 18.29
N GLY A 89 7.47 17.77 18.79
CA GLY A 89 6.26 18.47 18.31
C GLY A 89 6.36 19.99 18.37
N VAL A 90 6.93 20.53 19.45
CA VAL A 90 7.17 21.98 19.58
C VAL A 90 8.15 22.48 18.51
N ARG A 91 9.21 21.70 18.23
CA ARG A 91 10.20 22.03 17.21
C ARG A 91 9.60 21.97 15.81
N TYR A 92 8.73 20.99 15.53
CA TYR A 92 8.01 20.90 14.26
C TYR A 92 7.07 22.08 14.04
N ILE A 93 6.34 22.52 15.09
CA ILE A 93 5.48 23.71 15.03
C ILE A 93 6.32 24.96 14.72
N GLN A 94 7.48 25.12 15.38
CA GLN A 94 8.38 26.26 15.15
C GLN A 94 8.89 26.29 13.70
N ILE A 95 9.35 25.16 13.16
CA ILE A 95 9.80 25.06 11.77
C ILE A 95 8.66 25.40 10.81
N GLY A 96 7.45 24.89 11.06
CA GLY A 96 6.27 25.19 10.26
C GLY A 96 5.93 26.70 10.26
N LEU A 97 6.00 27.35 11.42
CA LEU A 97 5.80 28.80 11.55
C LEU A 97 6.83 29.60 10.76
N ILE A 98 8.11 29.24 10.87
CA ILE A 98 9.20 29.92 10.14
C ILE A 98 8.98 29.79 8.62
N ILE A 99 8.62 28.60 8.14
CA ILE A 99 8.34 28.36 6.71
C ILE A 99 7.13 29.17 6.26
N ALA A 100 6.04 29.19 7.03
CA ALA A 100 4.84 29.95 6.70
C ALA A 100 5.11 31.47 6.62
N PHE A 101 5.86 32.02 7.58
CA PHE A 101 6.26 33.42 7.58
C PHE A 101 7.20 33.76 6.42
N ALA A 102 8.18 32.89 6.13
CA ALA A 102 9.08 33.08 4.99
C ALA A 102 8.30 33.08 3.67
N ALA A 103 7.40 32.13 3.47
CA ALA A 103 6.57 32.05 2.26
C ALA A 103 5.66 33.28 2.09
N PHE A 104 5.06 33.75 3.19
CA PHE A 104 4.26 34.97 3.20
C PHE A 104 5.11 36.20 2.84
N ALA A 105 6.28 36.35 3.46
CA ALA A 105 7.19 37.46 3.17
C ALA A 105 7.68 37.47 1.72
N THR A 106 8.01 36.29 1.16
CA THR A 106 8.43 36.18 -0.25
C THR A 106 7.31 36.51 -1.23
N THR A 107 6.06 36.24 -0.89
CA THR A 107 4.91 36.57 -1.76
C THR A 107 4.58 38.06 -1.75
N LEU A 108 4.93 38.76 -0.66
CA LEU A 108 4.63 40.17 -0.46
C LEU A 108 5.72 41.12 -1.00
N LEU A 109 6.93 40.59 -1.27
CA LEU A 109 8.09 41.30 -1.83
C LEU A 109 8.12 41.15 -3.35
#